data_AF-A0A1I4C4X9-F1
#
_entry.id   AF-A0A1I4C4X9-F1
#
_cell.length_a   1.000
_cell.length_b   1.000
_cell.length_c   1.000
_cell.angle_alpha   90.00
_cell.angle_beta   90.00
_cell.angle_gamma   90.00
#
_symmetry.space_group_name_H-M   'P 1'
#
loop_
_entity.id
_entity.type
_entity.pdbx_description
1 polymer ?
#
loop_
_entity_poly.entity_id
_entity_poly.type
_entity_poly.pdbx_seq_one_letter_code
_entity_poly.pdbx_strand_id
1 'polypeptide(L)'
;MSKWDDIEKIYSSPEFVAKTGTVVKISVELDNELDEYDRENLPTIIDTWTFPKNEKDIRPFTLQDFSFVEKSFEAEIKYKKKDKEIDELKLLCQDLLDFFNYYNVHMTKWKCILLIE
;
A
#
# COMPACT_ATOMS: atom_id res chain seq x y z
N MET A 1 22.27 -0.62 13.58
CA MET A 1 20.96 -0.79 14.26
C MET A 1 19.93 -0.94 13.16
N SER A 2 19.43 -2.15 12.93
CA SER A 2 18.41 -2.41 11.92
C SER A 2 17.14 -1.67 12.33
N LYS A 3 16.79 -0.60 11.62
CA LYS A 3 15.48 0.04 11.75
C LYS A 3 14.47 -0.89 11.09
N TRP A 4 13.92 -1.80 11.88
CA TRP A 4 12.68 -2.46 11.49
C TRP A 4 11.58 -1.44 11.73
N ASP A 5 11.05 -0.88 10.65
CA ASP A 5 9.96 0.08 10.72
C ASP A 5 8.73 -0.62 11.27
N ASP A 6 8.27 -0.14 12.43
CA ASP A 6 7.12 -0.69 13.12
C ASP A 6 5.85 -0.16 12.44
N ILE A 7 5.00 -1.07 11.94
CA ILE A 7 3.74 -0.73 11.28
C ILE A 7 2.88 0.19 12.14
N GLU A 8 2.95 0.08 13.47
CA GLU A 8 2.20 0.93 14.39
C GLU A 8 2.65 2.40 14.39
N LYS A 9 3.87 2.70 13.90
CA LYS A 9 4.39 4.06 13.77
C LYS A 9 4.07 4.70 12.42
N ILE A 10 3.82 3.87 11.41
CA ILE A 10 3.65 4.32 10.03
C ILE A 10 2.17 4.31 9.64
N TYR A 11 1.45 3.25 9.96
CA TYR A 11 0.06 3.08 9.61
C TYR A 11 -0.86 3.72 10.64
N SER A 12 -1.76 4.57 10.17
CA SER A 12 -2.93 5.02 10.92
C SER A 12 -4.17 4.55 10.19
N SER A 13 -5.09 3.90 10.91
CA SER A 13 -6.37 3.48 10.32
C SER A 13 -7.09 4.69 9.72
N PRO A 14 -7.62 4.57 8.49
CA PRO A 14 -8.30 5.67 7.84
C PRO A 14 -9.55 6.10 8.63
N GLU A 15 -9.85 7.39 8.64
CA GLU A 15 -11.05 7.96 9.28
C GLU A 15 -12.35 7.72 8.49
N PHE A 16 -12.29 6.92 7.41
CA PHE A 16 -13.41 6.60 6.53
C PHE A 16 -13.71 5.11 6.51
N VAL A 17 -14.96 4.77 6.17
CA VAL A 17 -15.38 3.39 5.97
C VAL A 17 -15.31 3.05 4.49
N ALA A 18 -14.38 2.17 4.11
CA ALA A 18 -14.28 1.68 2.74
C ALA A 18 -15.33 0.59 2.45
N LYS A 19 -15.98 0.67 1.29
CA LYS A 19 -16.88 -0.35 0.74
C LYS A 19 -16.40 -0.80 -0.64
N THR A 20 -16.99 -1.86 -1.18
CA THR A 20 -16.71 -2.25 -2.57
C THR A 20 -17.08 -1.10 -3.51
N GLY A 21 -16.17 -0.75 -4.42
CA GLY A 21 -16.30 0.38 -5.34
C GLY A 21 -15.57 1.64 -4.88
N THR A 22 -15.30 1.78 -3.58
CA THR A 22 -14.58 2.91 -3.00
C THR A 22 -13.20 3.07 -3.63
N VAL A 23 -12.81 4.32 -3.92
CA VAL A 23 -11.48 4.67 -4.40
C VAL A 23 -10.75 5.42 -3.31
N VAL A 24 -9.56 4.91 -2.97
CA VAL A 24 -8.66 5.47 -1.97
C VAL A 24 -7.37 5.84 -2.65
N LYS A 25 -6.84 7.00 -2.32
CA LYS A 25 -5.47 7.38 -2.66
C LYS A 25 -4.56 7.10 -1.49
N ILE A 26 -3.52 6.33 -1.76
CA ILE A 26 -2.42 6.07 -0.85
C ILE A 26 -1.28 6.99 -1.26
N SER A 27 -0.67 7.69 -0.30
CA SER A 27 0.57 8.43 -0.49
C SER A 27 1.63 7.88 0.46
N VAL A 28 2.80 7.55 -0.09
CA VAL A 28 3.94 6.98 0.64
C VAL A 28 5.18 7.83 0.44
N GLU A 29 5.91 8.10 1.53
CA GLU A 29 7.22 8.77 1.51
C GLU A 29 8.30 7.80 1.98
N LEU A 30 9.40 7.71 1.24
CA LEU A 30 10.55 6.84 1.48
C LEU A 30 11.76 7.67 1.95
N ASP A 31 12.67 7.06 2.70
CA ASP A 31 13.90 7.75 3.14
C ASP A 31 14.95 7.89 2.01
N ASN A 32 14.90 6.99 1.03
CA ASN A 32 15.79 6.90 -0.12
C ASN A 32 15.01 6.70 -1.43
N GLU A 33 15.68 6.97 -2.55
CA GLU A 33 15.13 6.68 -3.86
C GLU A 33 15.19 5.18 -4.12
N LEU A 34 14.16 4.64 -4.78
CA LEU A 34 14.21 3.30 -5.35
C LEU A 34 15.08 3.31 -6.60
N ASP A 35 15.68 2.17 -6.92
CA ASP A 35 16.25 2.01 -8.24
C ASP A 35 15.16 2.03 -9.33
N GLU A 36 15.60 2.21 -10.58
CA GLU A 36 14.69 2.33 -11.73
C GLU A 36 13.83 1.06 -11.90
N TYR A 37 14.42 -0.11 -11.67
CA TYR A 37 13.71 -1.39 -11.82
C TYR A 37 12.58 -1.52 -10.80
N ASP A 38 12.86 -1.28 -9.51
CA ASP A 38 11.86 -1.39 -8.45
C ASP A 38 10.76 -0.34 -8.64
N ARG A 39 11.14 0.89 -9.03
CA ARG A 39 10.18 1.97 -9.35
C ARG A 39 9.24 1.58 -10.49
N GLU A 40 9.74 0.98 -11.56
CA GLU A 40 8.94 0.55 -12.71
C GLU A 40 8.01 -0.63 -12.39
N ASN A 41 8.42 -1.52 -11.47
CA ASN A 41 7.64 -2.70 -11.10
C ASN A 41 6.62 -2.44 -9.97
N LEU A 42 6.83 -1.41 -9.15
CA LEU A 42 5.96 -1.07 -8.02
C LEU A 42 4.45 -0.93 -8.37
N PRO A 43 4.04 -0.27 -9.46
CA PRO A 43 2.62 -0.23 -9.86
C PRO A 43 2.05 -1.64 -10.07
N THR A 44 2.83 -2.52 -10.70
CA THR A 44 2.41 -3.90 -10.98
C THR A 44 2.29 -4.71 -9.68
N ILE A 45 3.23 -4.53 -8.75
CA ILE A 45 3.19 -5.14 -7.43
C ILE A 45 1.92 -4.73 -6.69
N ILE A 46 1.61 -3.43 -6.66
CA ILE A 46 0.40 -2.91 -5.98
C ILE A 46 -0.86 -3.41 -6.69
N ASP A 47 -0.92 -3.38 -8.02
CA ASP A 47 -2.11 -3.81 -8.76
C ASP A 47 -2.40 -5.30 -8.56
N THR A 48 -1.35 -6.14 -8.58
CA THR A 48 -1.47 -7.60 -8.46
C THR A 48 -1.45 -8.10 -7.02
N TRP A 49 -1.37 -7.21 -6.04
CA TRP A 49 -1.30 -7.58 -4.63
C TRP A 49 -2.49 -8.44 -4.21
N THR A 50 -2.17 -9.50 -3.46
CA THR A 50 -3.14 -10.43 -2.89
C THR A 50 -2.74 -10.81 -1.47
N PHE A 51 -3.72 -11.20 -0.67
CA PHE A 51 -3.47 -11.79 0.64
C PHE A 51 -4.20 -13.13 0.80
N PRO A 52 -3.63 -14.09 1.54
CA PRO A 52 -4.26 -15.39 1.75
C PRO A 52 -5.40 -15.30 2.77
N LYS A 53 -6.57 -15.86 2.42
CA LYS A 53 -7.70 -16.08 3.34
C LYS A 53 -8.41 -17.39 3.01
N ASN A 54 -8.54 -18.28 3.99
CA ASN A 54 -9.22 -19.58 3.85
C ASN A 54 -8.73 -20.37 2.61
N GLU A 55 -7.41 -20.56 2.50
CA GLU A 55 -6.75 -21.30 1.41
C GLU A 55 -6.90 -20.67 0.01
N LYS A 56 -7.36 -19.41 -0.07
CA LYS A 56 -7.50 -18.67 -1.32
C LYS A 56 -6.80 -17.33 -1.27
N ASP A 57 -6.23 -16.92 -2.38
CA ASP A 57 -5.68 -15.58 -2.53
C ASP A 57 -6.79 -14.59 -2.90
N ILE A 58 -6.92 -13.56 -2.09
CA ILE A 58 -7.89 -12.49 -2.28
C ILE A 58 -7.17 -11.29 -2.86
N ARG A 59 -7.64 -10.82 -4.02
CA ARG A 59 -7.26 -9.53 -4.61
C ARG A 59 -8.31 -8.48 -4.25
N PRO A 60 -8.12 -7.67 -3.20
CA PRO A 60 -9.11 -6.69 -2.78
C PRO A 60 -9.06 -5.42 -3.63
N PHE A 61 -7.92 -5.13 -4.26
CA PHE A 61 -7.67 -3.86 -4.94
C PHE A 61 -7.47 -4.00 -6.43
N THR A 62 -7.60 -2.88 -7.12
CA THR A 62 -7.07 -2.68 -8.46
C THR A 62 -6.57 -1.26 -8.55
N LEU A 63 -5.40 -1.12 -9.14
CA LEU A 63 -4.78 0.17 -9.36
C LEU A 63 -5.54 0.90 -10.46
N GLN A 64 -5.84 2.18 -10.24
CA GLN A 64 -6.48 3.07 -11.20
C GLN A 64 -5.47 4.07 -11.75
N ASP A 65 -4.65 4.63 -10.87
CA ASP A 65 -3.60 5.55 -11.22
C ASP A 65 -2.39 5.36 -10.32
N PHE A 66 -1.21 5.70 -10.83
CA PHE A 66 0.03 5.63 -10.08
C PHE A 66 1.00 6.70 -10.57
N SER A 67 1.61 7.38 -9.61
CA SER A 67 2.69 8.31 -9.88
C SER A 67 3.81 8.12 -8.86
N PHE A 68 5.03 8.29 -9.34
CA PHE A 68 6.23 8.21 -8.51
C PHE A 68 7.10 9.41 -8.80
N VAL A 69 7.45 10.18 -7.77
CA VAL A 69 8.25 11.41 -7.85
C VAL A 69 9.30 11.36 -6.75
N GLU A 70 10.58 11.31 -7.16
CA GLU A 70 11.75 11.27 -6.26
C GLU A 70 11.67 10.14 -5.22
N LYS A 71 11.34 10.45 -3.96
CA LYS A 71 11.26 9.50 -2.85
C LYS A 71 9.82 9.22 -2.42
N SER A 72 8.85 9.57 -3.25
CA SER A 72 7.44 9.47 -2.89
C SER A 72 6.63 8.88 -4.03
N PHE A 73 5.59 8.14 -3.68
CA PHE A 73 4.63 7.67 -4.66
C PHE A 73 3.21 7.83 -4.18
N GLU A 74 2.32 7.93 -5.15
CA GLU A 74 0.89 7.98 -4.93
C GLU A 74 0.22 6.91 -5.79
N ALA A 75 -0.69 6.16 -5.18
CA ALA A 75 -1.44 5.10 -5.82
C ALA A 75 -2.93 5.30 -5.57
N GLU A 76 -3.73 5.42 -6.62
CA GLU A 76 -5.18 5.38 -6.53
C GLU A 76 -5.65 3.94 -6.69
N ILE A 77 -6.19 3.37 -5.61
CA ILE A 77 -6.66 1.99 -5.60
C ILE A 77 -8.17 1.94 -5.41
N LYS A 78 -8.81 1.05 -6.18
CA LYS A 78 -10.25 0.79 -6.08
C LYS A 78 -10.50 -0.54 -5.38
N TYR A 79 -11.37 -0.52 -4.37
CA TYR A 79 -11.82 -1.74 -3.70
C TYR A 79 -12.72 -2.57 -4.63
N LYS A 80 -12.22 -3.72 -5.08
CA LYS A 80 -12.99 -4.78 -5.76
C LYS A 80 -13.69 -5.71 -4.78
N LYS A 81 -13.07 -5.95 -3.64
CA LYS A 81 -13.61 -6.76 -2.55
C LYS A 81 -13.25 -6.10 -1.23
N LYS A 82 -14.21 -6.04 -0.31
CA LYS A 82 -13.99 -5.58 1.06
C LYS A 82 -14.40 -6.69 2.02
N ASP A 83 -13.51 -7.01 2.92
CA ASP A 83 -13.72 -7.91 4.04
C ASP A 83 -14.23 -7.14 5.27
N LYS A 84 -14.98 -7.80 6.14
CA LYS A 84 -15.56 -7.14 7.33
C LYS A 84 -14.60 -7.12 8.52
N GLU A 85 -13.66 -8.06 8.57
CA GLU A 85 -12.81 -8.30 9.74
C GLU A 85 -11.35 -7.94 9.46
N ILE A 86 -10.98 -7.84 8.19
CA ILE A 86 -9.62 -7.55 7.76
C ILE A 86 -9.51 -6.09 7.34
N ASP A 87 -8.44 -5.44 7.80
CA ASP A 87 -7.98 -4.15 7.30
C ASP A 87 -6.96 -4.39 6.18
N GLU A 88 -7.46 -4.39 4.94
CA GLU A 88 -6.63 -4.71 3.76
C GLU A 88 -5.60 -3.62 3.46
N LEU A 89 -5.87 -2.36 3.85
CA LEU A 89 -4.89 -1.27 3.72
C LEU A 89 -3.73 -1.48 4.69
N LYS A 90 -4.03 -1.91 5.92
CA LYS A 90 -2.99 -2.26 6.90
C LYS A 90 -2.13 -3.41 6.40
N LEU A 91 -2.73 -4.46 5.84
CA LEU A 91 -1.98 -5.58 5.28
C LEU A 91 -1.12 -5.17 4.08
N LEU A 92 -1.66 -4.39 3.15
CA LEU A 92 -0.88 -3.85 2.04
C LEU A 92 0.27 -2.98 2.53
N CYS A 93 0.03 -2.12 3.53
CA CYS A 93 1.06 -1.29 4.14
C CYS A 93 2.17 -2.14 4.78
N GLN A 94 1.82 -3.22 5.47
CA GLN A 94 2.77 -4.17 6.05
C GLN A 94 3.62 -4.84 4.96
N ASP A 95 3.00 -5.38 3.92
CA ASP A 95 3.73 -6.06 2.85
C ASP A 95 4.64 -5.08 2.07
N LEU A 96 4.22 -3.83 1.92
CA LEU A 96 5.06 -2.78 1.33
C LEU A 96 6.23 -2.38 2.25
N LEU A 97 6.02 -2.32 3.57
CA LEU A 97 7.12 -2.13 4.53
C LEU A 97 8.17 -3.24 4.37
N ASP A 98 7.73 -4.49 4.34
CA ASP A 98 8.61 -5.64 4.22
C ASP A 98 9.32 -5.68 2.87
N PHE A 99 8.60 -5.32 1.79
CA PHE A 99 9.18 -5.13 0.45
C PHE A 99 10.30 -4.09 0.49
N PHE A 100 10.04 -2.86 0.94
CA PHE A 100 11.07 -1.81 0.93
C PHE A 100 12.24 -2.14 1.85
N ASN A 101 11.99 -2.71 3.03
CA ASN A 101 13.02 -3.14 3.96
C ASN A 101 13.98 -4.16 3.33
N TYR A 102 13.48 -5.07 2.47
CA TYR A 102 14.32 -6.01 1.74
C TYR A 102 15.34 -5.30 0.83
N TYR A 103 14.96 -4.16 0.26
CA TYR A 103 15.83 -3.32 -0.59
C TYR A 103 16.63 -2.27 0.20
N ASN A 104 16.62 -2.31 1.53
CA ASN A 104 17.23 -1.30 2.41
C ASN A 104 16.68 0.13 2.18
N VAL A 105 15.41 0.23 1.81
CA VAL A 105 14.67 1.49 1.72
C VAL A 105 13.58 1.48 2.78
N HIS A 106 13.39 2.59 3.48
CA HIS A 106 12.49 2.66 4.61
C HIS A 106 11.29 3.57 4.30
N MET A 107 10.08 3.08 4.57
CA MET A 107 8.89 3.92 4.49
C MET A 107 8.84 4.82 5.73
N THR A 108 8.89 6.12 5.49
CA THR A 108 8.86 7.14 6.55
C THR A 108 7.45 7.64 6.86
N LYS A 109 6.52 7.46 5.91
CA LYS A 109 5.15 7.94 6.05
C LYS A 109 4.19 7.19 5.15
N TRP A 110 3.00 6.98 5.67
CA TRP A 110 1.87 6.42 4.96
C TRP A 110 0.65 7.31 5.19
N LYS A 111 -0.11 7.62 4.14
CA LYS A 111 -1.39 8.31 4.23
C LYS A 111 -2.41 7.67 3.32
N CYS A 112 -3.64 7.59 3.80
CA CYS A 112 -4.81 7.20 3.00
C CYS A 112 -5.85 8.31 2.99
N ILE A 113 -6.34 8.67 1.82
CA ILE A 113 -7.44 9.61 1.66
C ILE A 113 -8.55 9.00 0.79
N LEU A 114 -9.79 9.26 1.15
CA LEU A 114 -10.96 8.86 0.35
C LEU A 114 -11.10 9.79 -0.85
N LEU A 115 -11.18 9.24 -2.06
CA LEU A 115 -11.44 10.02 -3.28
C LEU A 115 -12.90 9.89 -3.75
N ILE A 116 -13.44 8.67 -3.71
CA ILE A 116 -14.79 8.36 -4.17
C ILE A 116 -15.39 7.34 -3.21
N GLU A 117 -16.61 7.60 -2.73
CA GLU A 117 -17.35 6.70 -1.84
C GLU A 117 -18.26 5.71 -2.58
#